data_AF-A0A8X6QSS3-F1
#
_entry.id   AF-A0A8X6QSS3-F1
#
_cell.length_a   1.000
_cell.length_b   1.000
_cell.length_c   1.000
_cell.angle_alpha   90.00
_cell.angle_beta   90.00
_cell.angle_gamma   90.00
#
_symmetry.space_group_name_H-M   'P 1'
#
loop_
_entity.id
_entity.type
_entity.pdbx_description
1 polymer ?
#
loop_
_entity_poly.entity_id
_entity_poly.type
_entity_poly.pdbx_seq_one_letter_code
_entity_poly.pdbx_strand_id
1 'polypeptide(L)'
;MVHENLILYVTPEKFLIEPVGAFDELLIIDRTSREISLQRNQGQIPPSATSQSICGIMGTINLIGGPYLIVITKKVSVGAIYGQSIWRVEDTDVIPYARTMLHLTEEQ
;
A
#
# COMPACT_ATOMS: atom_id res chain seq x y z
N MET A 1 8.36 11.32 12.38
CA MET A 1 7.05 10.90 12.93
C MET A 1 6.56 9.75 12.06
N VAL A 2 5.97 8.71 12.64
CA VAL A 2 5.37 7.61 11.84
C VAL A 2 3.92 7.98 11.57
N HIS A 3 3.48 7.93 10.31
CA HIS A 3 2.10 8.23 9.96
C HIS A 3 1.22 7.03 10.25
N GLU A 4 0.16 7.25 11.03
CA GLU A 4 -0.70 6.17 11.53
C GLU A 4 -1.80 5.76 10.53
N ASN A 5 -2.14 6.68 9.62
CA ASN A 5 -3.16 6.51 8.58
C ASN A 5 -2.60 7.00 7.24
N LEU A 6 -2.66 6.15 6.23
CA LEU A 6 -2.18 6.41 4.88
C LEU A 6 -3.33 6.19 3.89
N ILE A 7 -3.27 6.87 2.75
CA ILE A 7 -4.11 6.59 1.60
C ILE A 7 -3.25 5.95 0.54
N LEU A 8 -3.62 4.74 0.13
CA LEU A 8 -3.04 4.07 -1.02
C LEU A 8 -3.89 4.36 -2.25
N TYR A 9 -3.25 4.90 -3.28
CA TYR A 9 -3.77 5.04 -4.63
C TYR A 9 -3.15 3.98 -5.53
N VAL A 10 -3.98 3.32 -6.32
CA VAL A 10 -3.56 2.27 -7.24
C VAL A 10 -3.90 2.70 -8.67
N THR A 11 -2.86 2.74 -9.52
CA THR A 11 -2.98 2.85 -10.97
C THR A 11 -2.42 1.58 -11.61
N PRO A 12 -2.61 1.34 -12.92
CA PRO A 12 -1.97 0.21 -13.58
C PRO A 12 -0.44 0.23 -13.50
N GLU A 13 0.17 1.41 -13.44
CA GLU A 13 1.62 1.61 -13.48
C GLU A 13 2.25 1.84 -12.10
N LYS A 14 1.49 2.37 -11.12
CA LYS A 14 2.06 2.83 -9.85
C LYS A 14 1.17 2.49 -8.65
N PHE A 15 1.81 2.25 -7.52
CA PHE A 15 1.22 2.48 -6.21
C PHE A 15 1.71 3.83 -5.71
N LEU A 16 0.78 4.71 -5.31
CA LEU A 16 1.10 5.99 -4.72
C LEU A 16 0.53 6.04 -3.31
N ILE A 17 1.32 6.46 -2.33
CA ILE A 17 0.92 6.46 -0.93
C ILE A 17 1.21 7.83 -0.34
N GLU A 18 0.17 8.45 0.22
CA GLU A 18 0.30 9.71 0.95
C GLU A 18 -0.25 9.54 2.38
N PRO A 19 0.30 10.28 3.35
CA PRO A 19 -0.24 10.30 4.69
C PRO A 19 -1.50 11.16 4.79
N VAL A 20 -2.43 10.76 5.66
CA VAL A 20 -3.62 11.57 5.95
C VAL A 20 -3.20 12.82 6.75
N GLY A 21 -3.46 14.01 6.22
CA GLY A 21 -3.20 15.29 6.87
C GLY A 21 -2.60 16.33 5.95
N ALA A 22 -2.04 17.39 6.52
CA ALA A 22 -1.38 18.47 5.78
C ALA A 22 0.11 18.14 5.55
N PHE A 23 0.38 17.14 4.71
CA PHE A 23 1.71 16.73 4.29
C PHE A 23 1.83 16.81 2.78
N ASP A 24 3.02 17.10 2.27
CA ASP A 24 3.31 17.17 0.84
C ASP A 24 4.21 16.03 0.38
N GLU A 25 4.26 14.91 1.10
CA GLU A 25 5.09 13.74 0.76
C GLU A 25 4.25 12.66 0.05
N LEU A 26 4.82 12.09 -1.02
CA LEU A 26 4.20 11.04 -1.82
C LEU A 26 5.21 9.92 -2.07
N LEU A 27 4.96 8.75 -1.47
CA LEU A 27 5.72 7.54 -1.76
C LEU A 27 5.19 6.92 -3.05
N ILE A 28 6.06 6.71 -4.01
CA ILE A 28 5.72 6.16 -5.32
C ILE A 28 6.47 4.85 -5.52
N ILE A 29 5.73 3.78 -5.79
CA ILE A 29 6.27 2.48 -6.17
C ILE A 29 5.88 2.24 -7.62
N ASP A 30 6.87 2.12 -8.50
CA ASP A 30 6.63 1.75 -9.89
C ASP A 30 6.34 0.24 -9.97
N ARG A 31 5.22 -0.13 -10.58
CA ARG A 31 4.75 -1.52 -10.67
C ARG A 31 5.55 -2.34 -11.69
N THR A 32 6.30 -1.69 -12.58
CA THR A 32 7.12 -2.34 -13.61
C THR A 32 8.57 -2.45 -13.14
N SER A 33 9.21 -1.33 -12.79
CA SER A 33 10.62 -1.31 -12.38
C SER A 33 10.82 -1.77 -10.94
N ARG A 34 9.76 -1.73 -10.11
CA ARG A 34 9.80 -1.96 -8.65
C ARG A 34 10.61 -0.91 -7.89
N GLU A 35 10.97 0.19 -8.55
CA GLU A 35 11.65 1.30 -7.89
C GLU A 35 10.71 2.00 -6.91
N ILE A 36 11.26 2.37 -5.76
CA ILE A 36 10.57 3.09 -4.70
C ILE A 36 11.21 4.47 -4.61
N SER A 37 10.41 5.52 -4.69
CA SER A 37 10.87 6.91 -4.56
C SER A 37 9.94 7.72 -3.68
N LEU A 38 10.49 8.65 -2.92
CA LEU A 38 9.75 9.64 -2.16
C LEU A 38 9.84 10.98 -2.88
N GLN A 39 8.69 11.58 -3.20
CA GLN A 39 8.60 12.84 -3.94
C GLN A 39 7.65 13.79 -3.23
N ARG A 40 7.66 15.07 -3.60
CA ARG A 40 6.62 15.98 -3.13
C ARG A 40 5.31 15.74 -3.88
N ASN A 41 4.16 15.69 -3.20
CA ASN A 41 2.86 15.65 -3.85
C ASN A 41 2.55 17.02 -4.49
N GLN A 42 2.57 17.05 -5.82
CA GLN A 42 2.29 18.21 -6.67
C GLN A 42 1.20 17.87 -7.70
N GLY A 43 0.34 16.87 -7.40
CA GLY A 43 -0.72 16.43 -8.29
C GLY A 43 -0.35 15.23 -9.18
N GLN A 44 0.60 14.39 -8.77
CA GLN A 44 0.95 13.17 -9.51
C GLN A 44 -0.13 12.08 -9.44
N ILE A 45 -1.10 12.20 -8.53
CA ILE A 45 -2.19 11.23 -8.35
C ILE A 45 -3.25 11.46 -9.45
N PRO A 46 -3.45 10.52 -10.39
CA PRO A 46 -4.43 10.70 -11.45
C PRO A 46 -5.85 10.53 -10.92
N PRO A 47 -6.85 11.23 -11.48
CA PRO A 47 -8.26 11.09 -11.08
C PRO A 47 -8.85 9.68 -11.28
N SER A 48 -8.22 8.86 -12.13
CA SER A 48 -8.61 7.48 -12.38
C SER A 48 -8.08 6.49 -11.34
N ALA A 49 -7.23 6.92 -10.40
CA ALA A 49 -6.69 6.05 -9.38
C ALA A 49 -7.80 5.58 -8.43
N THR A 50 -7.84 4.27 -8.17
CA THR A 50 -8.65 3.73 -7.07
C THR A 50 -7.92 3.98 -5.76
N SER A 51 -8.64 4.40 -4.73
CA SER A 51 -8.06 4.68 -3.42
C SER A 51 -8.60 3.77 -2.32
N GLN A 52 -7.76 3.48 -1.33
CA GLN A 52 -8.15 2.83 -0.09
C GLN A 52 -7.33 3.36 1.09
N SER A 53 -7.93 3.41 2.28
CA SER A 53 -7.21 3.72 3.51
C SER A 53 -6.43 2.49 3.98
N ILE A 54 -5.17 2.67 4.35
CA ILE A 54 -4.32 1.62 4.93
C ILE A 54 -3.67 2.13 6.22
N CYS A 55 -3.41 1.22 7.14
CA CYS A 55 -2.67 1.50 8.36
C CYS A 55 -1.15 1.48 8.16
N GLY A 56 -0.67 0.85 7.08
CA GLY A 56 0.76 0.72 6.79
C GLY A 56 1.04 -0.23 5.63
N ILE A 57 2.27 -0.17 5.12
CA ILE A 57 2.81 -1.13 4.15
C ILE A 57 3.59 -2.19 4.93
N MET A 58 3.25 -3.46 4.74
CA MET A 58 3.99 -4.56 5.36
C MET A 58 5.27 -4.86 4.55
N GLY A 59 5.17 -4.83 3.22
CA GLY A 59 6.28 -5.09 2.32
C GLY A 59 5.82 -5.69 1.00
N THR A 60 6.73 -6.40 0.33
CA THR A 60 6.46 -7.07 -0.93
C THR A 60 6.73 -8.58 -0.80
N ILE A 61 5.98 -9.38 -1.55
CA ILE A 61 6.15 -10.83 -1.63
C ILE A 61 6.08 -11.30 -3.08
N ASN A 62 6.83 -12.34 -3.43
CA ASN A 62 6.70 -13.01 -4.73
C ASN A 62 5.83 -14.24 -4.58
N LEU A 63 4.69 -14.28 -5.27
CA LEU A 63 3.81 -15.44 -5.38
C LEU A 63 3.90 -16.01 -6.81
N ILE A 64 3.16 -17.09 -7.09
CA ILE A 64 3.18 -17.77 -8.40
C ILE A 64 2.84 -16.78 -9.55
N GLY A 65 1.92 -15.83 -9.31
CA GLY A 65 1.52 -14.81 -10.29
C GLY A 65 2.48 -13.60 -10.41
N GLY A 66 3.60 -13.59 -9.69
CA GLY A 66 4.58 -12.50 -9.69
C GLY A 66 4.65 -11.73 -8.36
N PRO A 67 5.15 -10.49 -8.36
CA PRO A 67 5.27 -9.68 -7.15
C PRO A 67 3.94 -9.07 -6.72
N TYR A 68 3.73 -8.99 -5.40
CA TYR A 68 2.56 -8.40 -4.75
C TYR A 68 3.00 -7.43 -3.65
N LEU A 69 2.26 -6.34 -3.49
CA LEU A 69 2.34 -5.43 -2.35
C LEU A 69 1.42 -5.93 -1.25
N ILE A 70 1.93 -6.05 -0.03
CA ILE A 70 1.13 -6.38 1.16
C ILE A 70 0.92 -5.09 1.95
N VAL A 71 -0.34 -4.76 2.20
CA VAL A 71 -0.74 -3.61 3.01
C VAL A 71 -1.59 -4.05 4.19
N ILE A 72 -1.48 -3.32 5.30
CA ILE A 72 -2.29 -3.52 6.50
C ILE A 72 -3.51 -2.63 6.36
N THR A 73 -4.70 -3.21 6.28
CA THR A 73 -5.97 -2.47 6.14
C THR A 73 -6.63 -2.23 7.50
N LYS A 74 -6.34 -3.09 8.49
CA LYS A 74 -6.86 -2.95 9.85
C LYS A 74 -5.84 -3.35 10.90
N LYS A 75 -5.77 -2.54 11.96
CA LYS A 75 -5.00 -2.83 13.18
C LYS A 75 -5.86 -2.55 14.41
N VAL A 76 -5.56 -3.23 15.51
CA VAL A 76 -6.16 -2.98 16.83
C VAL A 76 -5.08 -2.65 17.85
N SER A 77 -5.34 -1.67 18.71
CA SER A 77 -4.43 -1.36 19.83
C SER A 77 -4.49 -2.51 20.83
N VAL A 78 -3.33 -3.04 21.21
CA VAL A 78 -3.22 -4.11 22.21
C VAL A 78 -2.51 -3.65 23.48
N GLY A 79 -2.16 -2.37 23.57
CA GLY A 79 -1.55 -1.77 24.75
C GLY A 79 -0.50 -0.73 24.39
N ALA A 80 0.32 -0.38 25.37
CA ALA A 80 1.46 0.52 25.18
C ALA A 80 2.64 0.07 26.04
N ILE A 81 3.85 0.22 25.54
CA ILE A 81 5.10 -0.03 26.27
C ILE A 81 5.89 1.28 26.29
N TYR A 82 6.22 1.79 27.48
CA TYR A 82 6.87 3.10 27.65
C TYR A 82 6.17 4.25 26.89
N GLY A 83 4.83 4.24 26.88
CA GLY A 83 4.01 5.25 26.19
C GLY A 83 3.98 5.11 24.66
N GLN A 84 4.63 4.10 24.08
CA GLN A 84 4.54 3.77 22.67
C GLN A 84 3.42 2.75 22.44
N SER A 85 2.46 3.10 21.59
CA SER A 85 1.34 2.23 21.24
C SER A 85 1.83 0.94 20.57
N ILE A 86 1.31 -0.20 21.02
CA ILE A 86 1.51 -1.51 20.40
C ILE A 86 0.24 -1.88 19.66
N TRP A 87 0.38 -2.30 18.41
CA TRP A 87 -0.72 -2.63 17.52
C TRP A 87 -0.60 -4.08 17.05
N ARG A 88 -1.73 -4.77 16.98
CA ARG A 88 -1.85 -6.06 16.30
C ARG A 88 -2.50 -5.86 14.95
N VAL A 89 -1.94 -6.48 13.91
CA VAL A 89 -2.54 -6.53 12.58
C VAL A 89 -3.76 -7.43 12.63
N GLU A 90 -4.91 -6.91 12.18
CA GLU A 90 -6.16 -7.68 12.10
C GLU A 90 -6.42 -8.11 10.66
N ASP A 91 -6.31 -7.17 9.70
CA ASP A 91 -6.58 -7.44 8.29
C ASP A 91 -5.46 -6.90 7.39
N THR A 92 -5.23 -7.60 6.28
CA THR A 92 -4.26 -7.24 5.24
C THR A 92 -4.84 -7.47 3.85
N ASP A 93 -4.42 -6.65 2.90
CA ASP A 93 -4.68 -6.85 1.48
C ASP A 93 -3.39 -7.18 0.72
N VAL A 94 -3.53 -7.98 -0.34
CA VAL A 94 -2.42 -8.42 -1.20
C VAL A 94 -2.71 -7.97 -2.64
N ILE A 95 -1.95 -6.98 -3.11
CA ILE A 95 -2.24 -6.26 -4.35
C ILE A 95 -1.16 -6.60 -5.39
N PRO A 96 -1.50 -7.19 -6.55
CA PRO A 96 -0.50 -7.61 -7.53
C PRO A 96 0.17 -6.40 -8.18
N TYR A 97 1.46 -6.52 -8.53
CA TYR A 97 2.18 -5.53 -9.33
C TYR A 97 1.71 -5.56 -10.78
N ALA A 98 1.51 -6.72 -11.39
CA ALA A 98 0.90 -6.81 -12.71
C ALA A 98 -0.62 -6.70 -12.63
N ARG A 99 -1.28 -6.07 -13.60
CA ARG A 99 -2.73 -6.23 -13.77
C ARG A 99 -2.96 -7.59 -14.42
N THR A 100 -3.01 -8.66 -13.63
CA THR A 100 -3.35 -9.98 -14.17
C THR A 100 -4.81 -9.98 -14.61
N MET A 101 -5.06 -9.97 -15.92
CA MET A 101 -6.26 -10.57 -16.52
C MET A 101 -6.13 -12.10 -16.46
N LEU A 102 -5.83 -12.66 -15.28
CA LEU A 102 -5.89 -14.09 -15.10
C LEU A 102 -7.35 -14.41 -14.80
N HIS A 103 -8.08 -14.79 -15.84
CA HIS A 103 -9.04 -15.87 -15.69
C HIS A 103 -8.24 -17.02 -15.06
N LEU A 104 -8.31 -17.15 -13.73
CA LEU A 104 -8.06 -18.43 -13.09
C LEU A 104 -9.20 -19.32 -13.59
N THR A 105 -8.99 -19.98 -14.72
CA THR A 105 -9.78 -21.18 -15.00
C THR A 105 -9.32 -22.19 -13.97
N GLU A 106 -10.23 -22.55 -13.06
CA GLU A 106 -10.10 -23.76 -12.27
C GLU A 106 -9.94 -24.94 -13.24
N GLU A 107 -8.73 -25.49 -13.33
CA GLU A 107 -8.39 -26.79 -13.90
C GLU A 107 -6.85 -26.94 -13.67
N GLN A 108 -6.29 -27.92 -12.95
CA GLN A 108 -6.66 -29.31 -12.67
C GLN A 108 -6.15 -29.77 -11.29
#